data_AF-F3B9S2-F1
#
_entry.id   AF-F3B9S2-F1
#
_cell.length_a   1.000
_cell.length_b   1.000
_cell.length_c   1.000
_cell.angle_alpha   90.00
_cell.angle_beta   90.00
_cell.angle_gamma   90.00
#
_symmetry.space_group_name_H-M   'P 1'
#
loop_
_entity.id
_entity.type
_entity.pdbx_description
1 polymer ?
#
loop_
_entity_poly.entity_id
_entity_poly.type
_entity_poly.pdbx_seq_one_letter_code
_entity_poly.pdbx_strand_id
1 'polypeptide(L)'
;MIGENIKKYRRRKGMSQEELAVKLHVVRQTVSKWEQALSVPDAEVLMRMASLLEVSVSTLLGSEIEDENSEHLTEKLAQLNEQLAEIQREQIVQKRAGEKIGVGIVTSVLVALNVISFSEYDERLFAMLLIACIMVFTGIVSPKLPFTRHTDLRLPWTVRDQDTWNVAHKVMGVISLPIACLYVGCSLTIADFEAVTLFAMLLWIGIPAVISYCFYMKK
;
A
#
# COMPACT_ATOMS: atom_id res chain seq x y z
N MET A 1 37.84 12.47 34.51
CA MET A 1 37.18 11.17 34.22
C MET A 1 37.90 9.99 34.85
N ILE A 2 38.99 9.42 34.28
CA ILE A 2 39.63 8.21 34.85
C ILE A 2 40.23 8.44 36.25
N GLY A 3 40.99 9.52 36.47
CA GLY A 3 41.64 9.81 37.76
C GLY A 3 40.64 10.01 38.92
N GLU A 4 39.49 10.62 38.62
CA GLU A 4 38.39 10.80 39.58
C GLU A 4 37.74 9.46 39.94
N ASN A 5 37.55 8.57 38.95
CA ASN A 5 37.02 7.23 39.17
C ASN A 5 37.97 6.38 40.02
N ILE A 6 39.28 6.42 39.74
CA ILE A 6 40.31 5.73 40.56
C ILE A 6 40.21 6.19 42.01
N LYS A 7 40.17 7.51 42.25
CA LYS A 7 40.05 8.09 43.59
C LYS A 7 38.74 7.71 44.27
N LYS A 8 37.63 7.74 43.54
CA LYS A 8 36.28 7.38 44.02
C LYS A 8 36.25 5.93 44.50
N TYR A 9 36.68 4.98 43.67
CA TYR A 9 36.63 3.56 43.99
C TYR A 9 37.67 3.13 45.03
N ARG A 10 38.87 3.73 45.02
CA ARG A 10 39.87 3.52 46.09
C ARG A 10 39.31 3.90 47.46
N ARG A 11 38.67 5.07 47.56
CA ARG A 11 38.06 5.54 48.82
C ARG A 11 36.89 4.66 49.26
N ARG A 12 36.08 4.13 48.34
CA ARG A 12 35.00 3.17 48.65
C ARG A 12 35.55 1.88 49.27
N LYS A 13 36.72 1.43 48.85
CA LYS A 13 37.43 0.29 49.45
C LYS A 13 38.19 0.64 50.74
N GLY A 14 38.10 1.88 51.22
CA GLY A 14 38.80 2.34 52.42
C GLY A 14 40.33 2.39 52.28
N MET A 15 40.87 2.31 51.06
CA MET A 15 42.31 2.19 50.87
C MET A 15 43.00 3.55 50.84
N SER A 16 44.19 3.67 51.40
CA SER A 16 45.08 4.83 51.20
C SER A 16 45.76 4.80 49.81
N GLN A 17 46.32 5.93 49.36
CA GLN A 17 47.10 5.95 48.10
C GLN A 17 48.33 5.02 48.18
N GLU A 18 48.93 4.92 49.37
CA GLU A 18 50.06 4.03 49.63
C GLU A 18 49.65 2.56 49.52
N GLU A 19 48.53 2.18 50.14
CA GLU A 19 48.02 0.80 50.06
C GLU A 19 47.65 0.38 48.64
N LEU A 20 47.04 1.27 47.86
CA LEU A 20 46.75 0.99 46.45
C LEU A 20 48.04 0.82 45.64
N ALA A 21 49.05 1.63 45.92
CA ALA A 21 50.35 1.56 45.24
C ALA A 21 51.07 0.25 45.54
N VAL A 22 51.11 -0.16 46.81
CA VAL A 22 51.70 -1.43 47.27
C VAL A 22 51.05 -2.61 46.57
N LYS A 23 49.71 -2.66 46.54
CA LYS A 23 48.98 -3.79 45.93
C LYS A 23 49.07 -3.82 44.41
N LEU A 24 49.36 -2.70 43.75
CA LEU A 24 49.57 -2.61 42.30
C LEU A 24 51.04 -2.66 41.90
N HIS A 25 51.95 -2.85 42.86
CA HIS A 25 53.41 -2.87 42.64
C HIS A 25 53.95 -1.60 41.95
N VAL A 26 53.42 -0.43 42.36
CA VAL A 26 53.90 0.88 41.90
C VAL A 26 54.23 1.79 43.08
N VAL A 27 54.91 2.89 42.82
CA VAL A 27 55.16 3.91 43.86
C VAL A 27 53.93 4.79 44.08
N ARG A 28 53.72 5.24 45.32
CA ARG A 28 52.59 6.13 45.68
C ARG A 28 52.47 7.36 44.79
N GLN A 29 53.60 7.94 44.38
CA GLN A 29 53.63 9.09 43.48
C GLN A 29 52.93 8.80 42.14
N THR A 30 53.03 7.57 41.62
CA THR A 30 52.36 7.16 40.39
C THR A 30 50.85 7.15 40.57
N VAL A 31 50.35 6.60 41.69
CA VAL A 31 48.92 6.64 42.04
C VAL A 31 48.42 8.08 42.18
N SER A 32 49.19 8.96 42.82
CA SER A 32 48.84 10.39 42.93
C SER A 32 48.74 11.06 41.56
N LYS A 33 49.68 10.77 40.65
CA LYS A 33 49.65 11.30 39.28
C LYS A 33 48.44 10.79 38.51
N TRP A 34 48.03 9.54 38.67
CA TRP A 34 46.81 9.00 38.07
C TRP A 34 45.56 9.70 38.60
N GLU A 35 45.44 9.87 39.92
CA GLU A 35 44.28 10.55 40.54
C GLU A 35 44.19 12.03 40.17
N GLN A 36 45.33 12.68 39.86
CA GLN A 36 45.41 14.06 39.41
C GLN A 36 45.36 14.21 37.88
N ALA A 37 45.16 13.13 37.14
CA ALA A 37 45.17 13.10 35.67
C ALA A 37 46.47 13.60 35.02
N LEU A 38 47.59 13.54 35.74
CA LEU A 38 48.93 13.90 35.25
C LEU A 38 49.61 12.76 34.47
N SER A 39 49.11 11.53 34.63
CA SER A 39 49.52 10.35 33.86
C SER A 39 48.36 9.35 33.84
N VAL A 40 48.47 8.32 33.00
CA VAL A 40 47.44 7.26 32.86
C VAL A 40 48.09 5.91 33.16
N PRO A 41 47.42 5.00 33.89
CA PRO A 41 47.92 3.63 34.05
C PRO A 41 47.94 2.91 32.70
N ASP A 42 48.91 2.03 32.50
CA ASP A 42 48.91 1.15 31.33
C ASP A 42 47.77 0.12 31.40
N ALA A 43 47.55 -0.61 30.31
CA ALA A 43 46.44 -1.56 30.19
C ALA A 43 46.50 -2.68 31.25
N GLU A 44 47.69 -3.16 31.59
CA GLU A 44 47.88 -4.26 32.54
C GLU A 44 47.59 -3.82 33.98
N VAL A 45 48.12 -2.65 34.36
CA VAL A 45 47.85 -1.97 35.63
C VAL A 45 46.38 -1.60 35.74
N LEU A 46 45.76 -1.14 34.65
CA LEU A 46 44.34 -0.80 34.62
C LEU A 46 43.45 -2.03 34.87
N MET A 47 43.76 -3.18 34.24
CA MET A 47 43.04 -4.43 34.50
C MET A 47 43.20 -4.89 35.95
N ARG A 48 44.42 -4.89 36.49
CA ARG A 48 44.68 -5.24 37.90
C ARG A 48 43.97 -4.31 38.87
N MET A 49 43.98 -3.01 38.57
CA MET A 49 43.30 -1.99 39.35
C MET A 49 41.78 -2.19 39.33
N ALA A 50 41.21 -2.53 38.18
CA ALA A 50 39.79 -2.87 38.05
C ALA A 50 39.42 -4.08 38.94
N SER A 51 40.20 -5.15 38.88
CA SER A 51 40.00 -6.34 39.73
C SER A 51 40.12 -6.01 41.23
N LEU A 52 41.13 -5.21 41.61
CA LEU A 52 41.39 -4.86 43.01
C LEU A 52 40.33 -3.91 43.60
N LEU A 53 39.78 -3.01 42.78
CA LEU A 53 38.72 -2.09 43.16
C LEU A 53 37.32 -2.70 43.00
N GLU A 54 37.22 -3.93 42.49
CA GLU A 54 35.98 -4.68 42.20
C GLU A 54 35.02 -3.90 41.28
N VAL A 55 35.56 -3.35 40.19
CA VAL A 55 34.81 -2.68 39.14
C VAL A 55 35.27 -3.15 37.76
N SER A 56 34.46 -2.92 36.73
CA SER A 56 34.87 -3.18 35.35
C SER A 56 35.87 -2.12 34.87
N VAL A 57 36.69 -2.46 33.86
CA VAL A 57 37.59 -1.50 33.22
C VAL A 57 36.79 -0.36 32.57
N SER A 58 35.62 -0.66 31.98
CA SER A 58 34.71 0.34 31.42
C SER A 58 34.21 1.33 32.48
N THR A 59 33.85 0.85 33.67
CA THR A 59 33.47 1.71 34.81
C THR A 59 34.63 2.60 35.26
N LEU A 60 35.88 2.12 35.30
CA LEU A 60 37.04 2.96 35.61
C LEU A 60 37.27 4.04 34.54
N LEU A 61 37.09 3.70 33.27
CA LEU A 61 37.22 4.63 32.15
C LEU A 61 36.05 5.62 32.05
N GLY A 62 34.96 5.39 32.79
CA GLY A 62 33.76 6.22 32.72
C GLY A 62 32.94 5.97 31.45
N SER A 63 33.06 4.79 30.85
CA SER A 63 32.29 4.35 29.70
C SER A 63 31.09 3.50 30.13
N GLU A 64 30.42 3.87 31.23
CA GLU A 64 29.08 3.37 31.50
C GLU A 64 28.17 3.95 30.42
N ILE A 65 27.75 3.08 29.50
CA ILE A 65 26.63 3.37 28.63
C ILE A 65 25.43 3.41 29.58
N GLU A 66 24.90 4.59 29.87
CA GLU A 66 23.66 4.72 30.63
C GLU A 66 22.55 3.98 29.87
N ASP A 67 22.14 2.83 30.41
CA ASP A 67 21.11 1.95 29.85
C ASP A 67 19.74 2.65 29.69
N GLU A 68 19.50 3.79 30.36
CA GLU A 68 18.27 4.59 30.26
C GLU A 68 17.97 5.09 28.83
N ASN A 69 19.00 5.26 27.98
CA ASN A 69 18.80 5.73 26.60
C ASN A 69 18.51 4.57 25.61
N SER A 70 18.66 3.32 26.04
CA SER A 70 18.51 2.15 25.16
C SER A 70 17.04 1.88 24.80
N GLU A 71 16.13 1.98 25.77
CA GLU A 71 14.69 1.72 25.54
C GLU A 71 14.08 2.77 24.59
N HIS A 72 14.36 4.05 24.82
CA HIS A 72 13.88 5.15 23.96
C HIS A 72 14.49 5.11 22.55
N LEU A 73 15.74 4.64 22.41
CA LEU A 73 16.36 4.40 21.10
C LEU A 73 15.66 3.22 20.40
N THR A 74 15.43 2.10 21.09
CA THR A 74 14.74 0.95 20.51
C THR A 74 13.31 1.27 20.08
N GLU A 75 12.59 2.09 20.85
CA GLU A 75 11.24 2.54 20.50
C GLU A 75 11.26 3.42 19.23
N LYS A 76 12.19 4.37 19.14
CA LYS A 76 12.38 5.19 17.94
C LYS A 76 12.76 4.37 16.70
N LEU A 77 13.57 3.32 16.86
CA LEU A 77 13.91 2.41 15.76
C LEU A 77 12.69 1.62 15.29
N ALA A 78 11.86 1.15 16.22
CA ALA A 78 10.62 0.46 15.88
C ALA A 78 9.66 1.38 15.12
N GLN A 79 9.47 2.62 15.60
CA GLN A 79 8.65 3.63 14.94
C GLN A 79 9.19 3.98 13.54
N LEU A 80 10.51 4.17 13.39
CA LEU A 80 11.10 4.48 12.09
C LEU A 80 10.96 3.30 11.10
N ASN A 81 11.13 2.06 11.57
CA ASN A 81 10.93 0.88 10.73
C ASN A 81 9.48 0.76 10.26
N GLU A 82 8.51 1.07 11.12
CA GLU A 82 7.10 1.09 10.75
C GLU A 82 6.82 2.17 9.70
N GLN A 83 7.32 3.39 9.90
CA GLN A 83 7.20 4.47 8.92
C GLN A 83 7.85 4.13 7.57
N LEU A 84 9.04 3.53 7.59
CA LEU A 84 9.72 3.08 6.37
C LEU A 84 8.91 1.98 5.66
N ALA A 85 8.30 1.06 6.42
CA ALA A 85 7.46 0.02 5.85
C ALA A 85 6.19 0.60 5.21
N GLU A 86 5.58 1.63 5.78
CA GLU A 86 4.45 2.36 5.19
C GLU A 86 4.85 3.03 3.86
N ILE A 87 5.95 3.80 3.86
CA ILE A 87 6.46 4.46 2.65
C ILE A 87 6.77 3.44 1.56
N GLN A 88 7.41 2.32 1.90
CA GLN A 88 7.70 1.26 0.95
C GLN A 88 6.43 0.63 0.37
N ARG A 89 5.39 0.41 1.19
CA ARG A 89 4.10 -0.11 0.71
C ARG A 89 3.46 0.85 -0.27
N GLU A 90 3.43 2.14 0.03
CA GLU A 90 2.89 3.16 -0.87
C GLU A 90 3.65 3.21 -2.20
N GLN A 91 4.98 3.19 -2.16
CA GLN A 91 5.82 3.16 -3.36
C GLN A 91 5.58 1.91 -4.22
N ILE A 92 5.42 0.72 -3.61
CA ILE A 92 5.11 -0.52 -4.32
C ILE A 92 3.74 -0.41 -5.02
N VAL A 93 2.73 0.12 -4.34
CA VAL A 93 1.38 0.30 -4.91
C VAL A 93 1.42 1.27 -6.09
N GLN A 94 2.11 2.40 -5.94
CA GLN A 94 2.27 3.39 -7.02
C GLN A 94 3.03 2.82 -8.23
N LYS A 95 4.13 2.09 -8.00
CA LYS A 95 4.91 1.45 -9.07
C LYS A 95 4.08 0.40 -9.83
N ARG A 96 3.33 -0.45 -9.12
CA ARG A 96 2.44 -1.45 -9.73
C ARG A 96 1.30 -0.83 -10.53
N ALA A 97 0.77 0.31 -10.09
CA ALA A 97 -0.26 1.04 -10.83
C ALA A 97 0.29 1.58 -12.17
N GLY A 98 1.49 2.18 -12.14
CA GLY A 98 2.16 2.66 -13.35
C GLY A 98 2.51 1.54 -14.34
N GLU A 99 2.94 0.39 -13.84
CA GLU A 99 3.24 -0.79 -14.67
C GLU A 99 2.01 -1.30 -15.42
N LYS A 100 0.86 -1.43 -14.75
CA LYS A 100 -0.39 -1.85 -15.39
C LYS A 100 -0.87 -0.90 -16.49
N ILE A 101 -0.75 0.41 -16.26
CA ILE A 101 -1.11 1.43 -17.25
C ILE A 101 -0.14 1.37 -18.44
N GLY A 102 1.16 1.21 -18.19
CA GLY A 102 2.18 1.09 -19.23
C GLY A 102 1.93 -0.09 -20.16
N VAL A 103 1.57 -1.26 -19.62
CA VAL A 103 1.22 -2.44 -20.43
C VAL A 103 0.06 -2.16 -21.37
N GLY A 104 -1.02 -1.51 -20.89
CA GLY A 104 -2.17 -1.17 -21.73
C GLY A 104 -1.86 -0.19 -22.86
N ILE A 105 -0.95 0.77 -22.62
CA ILE A 105 -0.50 1.71 -23.66
C ILE A 105 0.34 0.96 -24.71
N VAL A 106 1.28 0.13 -24.28
CA VAL A 106 2.13 -0.65 -25.19
C VAL A 106 1.30 -1.59 -26.06
N THR A 107 0.31 -2.30 -25.48
CA THR A 107 -0.58 -3.16 -26.26
C THR A 107 -1.39 -2.37 -27.29
N SER A 108 -1.89 -1.18 -26.91
CA SER A 108 -2.66 -0.33 -27.83
C SER A 108 -1.79 0.17 -29.00
N VAL A 109 -0.53 0.52 -28.73
CA VAL A 109 0.43 0.97 -29.75
C VAL A 109 0.83 -0.19 -30.68
N LEU A 110 1.04 -1.41 -30.16
CA LEU A 110 1.38 -2.58 -30.97
C LEU A 110 0.26 -2.97 -31.94
N VAL A 111 -1.00 -2.82 -31.51
CA VAL A 111 -2.17 -2.99 -32.38
C VAL A 111 -2.22 -1.88 -33.44
N ALA A 112 -2.02 -0.62 -33.07
CA ALA A 112 -2.03 0.51 -34.01
C ALA A 112 -0.92 0.44 -35.07
N LEU A 113 0.26 -0.10 -34.71
CA LEU A 113 1.38 -0.32 -35.63
C LEU A 113 1.23 -1.61 -36.46
N ASN A 114 0.11 -2.31 -36.33
CA ASN A 114 -0.19 -3.55 -37.05
C ASN A 114 0.86 -4.66 -36.81
N VAL A 115 1.58 -4.60 -35.69
CA VAL A 115 2.56 -5.62 -35.26
C VAL A 115 1.83 -6.87 -34.77
N ILE A 116 0.68 -6.66 -34.13
CA ILE A 116 -0.29 -7.69 -33.78
C ILE A 116 -1.44 -7.55 -34.78
N SER A 117 -1.55 -8.47 -35.73
CA SER A 117 -2.71 -8.56 -36.61
C SER A 117 -3.77 -9.45 -35.95
N PHE A 118 -4.97 -8.91 -35.77
CA PHE A 118 -6.12 -9.71 -35.40
C PHE A 118 -6.73 -10.33 -36.65
N SER A 119 -7.19 -11.57 -36.56
CA SER A 119 -8.09 -12.09 -37.59
C SER A 119 -9.40 -11.30 -37.53
N GLU A 120 -10.10 -11.19 -38.66
CA GLU A 120 -11.46 -10.64 -38.71
C GLU A 120 -12.39 -11.35 -37.70
N TYR A 121 -12.13 -12.63 -37.42
CA TYR A 121 -12.83 -13.39 -36.39
C TYR A 121 -12.53 -12.87 -34.96
N ASP A 122 -11.27 -12.53 -34.66
CA ASP A 122 -10.86 -12.07 -33.33
C ASP A 122 -11.44 -10.69 -33.02
N GLU A 123 -11.51 -9.81 -34.03
CA GLU A 123 -12.14 -8.49 -33.91
C GLU A 123 -13.64 -8.62 -33.59
N ARG A 124 -14.34 -9.51 -34.31
CA ARG A 124 -15.76 -9.78 -34.07
C ARG A 124 -16.00 -10.40 -32.70
N LEU A 125 -15.16 -11.34 -32.27
CA LEU A 125 -15.24 -11.97 -30.95
C LEU A 125 -15.03 -10.93 -29.84
N PHE A 126 -14.05 -10.05 -29.98
CA PHE A 126 -13.79 -8.97 -29.04
C PHE A 126 -14.96 -7.98 -28.97
N ALA A 127 -15.45 -7.51 -30.12
CA ALA A 127 -16.60 -6.61 -30.19
C ALA A 127 -17.87 -7.21 -29.57
N MET A 128 -18.13 -8.50 -29.84
CA MET A 128 -19.24 -9.25 -29.24
C MET A 128 -19.15 -9.26 -27.71
N LEU A 129 -17.99 -9.65 -27.16
CA LEU A 129 -17.80 -9.73 -25.71
C LEU A 129 -17.90 -8.34 -25.05
N LEU A 130 -17.36 -7.30 -25.69
CA LEU A 130 -17.42 -5.93 -25.20
C LEU A 130 -18.87 -5.41 -25.14
N ILE A 131 -19.64 -5.60 -26.21
CA ILE A 131 -21.04 -5.18 -26.28
C ILE A 131 -21.89 -5.96 -25.26
N ALA A 132 -21.68 -7.28 -25.13
CA ALA A 132 -22.35 -8.09 -24.12
C ALA A 132 -22.05 -7.60 -22.68
N CYS A 133 -20.79 -7.28 -22.38
CA CYS A 133 -20.39 -6.73 -21.09
C CYS A 133 -21.08 -5.38 -20.80
N ILE A 134 -21.14 -4.48 -21.80
CA ILE A 134 -21.82 -3.18 -21.66
C ILE A 134 -23.32 -3.36 -21.40
N MET A 135 -23.96 -4.30 -22.10
CA MET A 135 -25.39 -4.61 -21.92
C MET A 135 -25.68 -5.10 -20.49
N VAL A 136 -24.90 -6.07 -20.01
CA VAL A 136 -25.06 -6.62 -18.65
C VAL A 136 -24.74 -5.58 -17.58
N PHE A 137 -23.66 -4.81 -17.75
CA PHE A 137 -23.26 -3.77 -16.81
C PHE A 137 -24.35 -2.70 -16.67
N THR A 138 -24.82 -2.16 -17.79
CA THR A 138 -25.90 -1.17 -17.82
C THR A 138 -27.17 -1.75 -17.21
N GLY A 139 -27.48 -3.02 -17.45
CA GLY A 139 -28.61 -3.70 -16.82
C GLY A 139 -28.53 -3.83 -15.29
N ILE A 140 -27.33 -4.09 -14.74
CA ILE A 140 -27.11 -4.18 -13.28
C ILE A 140 -27.19 -2.81 -12.61
N VAL A 141 -26.78 -1.76 -13.32
CA VAL A 141 -26.69 -0.39 -12.81
C VAL A 141 -28.02 0.35 -12.96
N SER A 142 -28.69 0.22 -14.11
CA SER A 142 -29.86 1.02 -14.49
C SER A 142 -30.99 1.02 -13.43
N PRO A 143 -31.42 -0.13 -12.85
CA PRO A 143 -32.45 -0.14 -11.80
C PRO A 143 -32.05 0.51 -10.46
N LYS A 144 -30.75 0.74 -10.23
CA LYS A 144 -30.22 1.30 -8.97
C LYS A 144 -30.01 2.81 -9.04
N LEU A 145 -30.14 3.41 -10.22
CA LEU A 145 -29.93 4.83 -10.39
C LEU A 145 -31.04 5.64 -9.68
N PRO A 146 -30.72 6.79 -9.07
CA PRO A 146 -31.74 7.72 -8.62
C PRO A 146 -32.37 8.44 -9.82
N PHE A 147 -33.63 8.82 -9.69
CA PHE A 147 -34.30 9.63 -10.71
C PHE A 147 -33.61 11.00 -10.84
N THR A 148 -33.02 11.26 -12.01
CA THR A 148 -32.57 12.60 -12.39
C THR A 148 -32.98 12.89 -13.83
N ARG A 149 -33.16 14.17 -14.17
CA ARG A 149 -33.50 14.60 -15.54
C ARG A 149 -32.38 14.37 -16.56
N HIS A 150 -31.20 13.93 -16.11
CA HIS A 150 -30.00 13.83 -16.94
C HIS A 150 -29.39 12.41 -16.97
N THR A 151 -29.92 11.42 -16.27
CA THR A 151 -29.31 10.08 -16.23
C THR A 151 -30.07 9.08 -17.11
N ASP A 152 -29.30 8.29 -17.87
CA ASP A 152 -29.72 7.08 -18.60
C ASP A 152 -30.80 7.31 -19.68
N LEU A 153 -31.82 6.44 -19.84
CA LEU A 153 -32.77 6.45 -20.97
C LEU A 153 -33.71 7.68 -20.96
N ARG A 154 -33.34 8.72 -21.71
CA ARG A 154 -34.08 10.00 -21.79
C ARG A 154 -35.14 9.99 -22.89
N LEU A 155 -36.32 9.48 -22.55
CA LEU A 155 -37.50 9.54 -23.41
C LEU A 155 -38.41 10.69 -22.93
N PRO A 156 -39.19 11.34 -23.82
CA PRO A 156 -40.05 12.46 -23.45
C PRO A 156 -41.01 12.17 -22.29
N TRP A 157 -41.47 10.92 -22.15
CA TRP A 157 -42.34 10.47 -21.06
C TRP A 157 -41.58 10.08 -19.79
N THR A 158 -40.39 9.47 -19.90
CA THR A 158 -39.59 9.08 -18.72
C THR A 158 -39.01 10.29 -17.99
N VAL A 159 -38.75 11.40 -18.69
CA VAL A 159 -38.27 12.65 -18.06
C VAL A 159 -39.38 13.38 -17.30
N ARG A 160 -40.64 13.18 -17.69
CA ARG A 160 -41.81 13.87 -17.11
C ARG A 160 -42.36 13.19 -15.86
N ASP A 161 -42.20 11.88 -15.75
CA ASP A 161 -42.81 11.06 -14.69
C ASP A 161 -41.81 10.07 -14.09
N GLN A 162 -41.61 10.16 -12.77
CA GLN A 162 -40.67 9.32 -12.03
C GLN A 162 -41.08 7.85 -12.01
N ASP A 163 -42.38 7.55 -11.95
CA ASP A 163 -42.87 6.15 -11.94
C ASP A 163 -42.60 5.49 -13.29
N THR A 164 -42.87 6.21 -14.39
CA THR A 164 -42.56 5.79 -15.75
C THR A 164 -41.06 5.57 -15.95
N TRP A 165 -40.22 6.42 -15.36
CA TRP A 165 -38.76 6.25 -15.34
C TRP A 165 -38.36 4.96 -14.60
N ASN A 166 -38.91 4.71 -13.40
CA ASN A 166 -38.63 3.51 -12.61
C ASN A 166 -39.00 2.24 -13.37
N VAL A 167 -40.15 2.23 -14.05
CA VAL A 167 -40.60 1.09 -14.87
C VAL A 167 -39.62 0.84 -16.02
N ALA A 168 -39.21 1.89 -16.74
CA ALA A 168 -38.25 1.76 -17.84
C ALA A 168 -36.93 1.10 -17.37
N HIS A 169 -36.33 1.62 -16.29
CA HIS A 169 -35.02 1.18 -15.80
C HIS A 169 -35.08 -0.21 -15.16
N LYS A 170 -36.20 -0.54 -14.49
CA LYS A 170 -36.46 -1.90 -13.98
C LYS A 170 -36.57 -2.91 -15.12
N VAL A 171 -37.29 -2.58 -16.19
CA VAL A 171 -37.41 -3.43 -17.38
C VAL A 171 -36.05 -3.58 -18.06
N MET A 172 -35.28 -2.49 -18.23
CA MET A 172 -33.90 -2.55 -18.77
C MET A 172 -33.03 -3.55 -18.02
N GLY A 173 -33.08 -3.52 -16.68
CA GLY A 173 -32.31 -4.44 -15.86
C GLY A 173 -32.70 -5.91 -16.07
N VAL A 174 -33.99 -6.22 -16.11
CA VAL A 174 -34.49 -7.60 -16.25
C VAL A 174 -34.15 -8.18 -17.64
N ILE A 175 -34.26 -7.38 -18.70
CA ILE A 175 -34.07 -7.88 -20.08
C ILE A 175 -32.59 -7.93 -20.51
N SER A 176 -31.71 -7.14 -19.87
CA SER A 176 -30.31 -6.99 -20.26
C SER A 176 -29.54 -8.31 -20.36
N LEU A 177 -29.63 -9.15 -19.32
CA LEU A 177 -28.91 -10.42 -19.24
C LEU A 177 -29.46 -11.45 -20.26
N PRO A 178 -30.79 -11.69 -20.37
CA PRO A 178 -31.35 -12.53 -21.41
C PRO A 178 -30.97 -12.10 -22.83
N ILE A 179 -31.05 -10.79 -23.13
CA ILE A 179 -30.71 -10.25 -24.45
C ILE A 179 -29.21 -10.40 -24.72
N ALA A 180 -28.35 -10.16 -23.74
CA ALA A 180 -26.90 -10.35 -23.90
C ALA A 180 -26.54 -11.82 -24.18
N CYS A 181 -27.15 -12.77 -23.46
CA CYS A 181 -26.95 -14.20 -23.72
C CYS A 181 -27.46 -14.59 -25.11
N LEU A 182 -28.63 -14.10 -25.52
CA LEU A 182 -29.19 -14.34 -26.84
C LEU A 182 -28.31 -13.74 -27.94
N TYR A 183 -27.81 -12.51 -27.74
CA TYR A 183 -26.89 -11.84 -28.66
C TYR A 183 -25.61 -12.65 -28.88
N VAL A 184 -24.97 -13.13 -27.80
CA VAL A 184 -23.77 -13.97 -27.91
C VAL A 184 -24.07 -15.27 -28.66
N GLY A 185 -25.18 -15.94 -28.36
CA GLY A 185 -25.58 -17.16 -29.07
C GLY A 185 -25.87 -16.94 -30.57
N CYS A 186 -26.56 -15.86 -30.91
CA CYS A 186 -26.85 -15.48 -32.30
C CYS A 186 -25.59 -15.05 -33.05
N SER A 187 -24.70 -14.30 -32.40
CA SER A 187 -23.46 -13.80 -32.99
C SER A 187 -22.44 -14.92 -33.28
N LEU A 188 -22.54 -16.07 -32.61
CA LEU A 188 -21.72 -17.26 -32.89
C LEU A 188 -22.29 -18.13 -34.02
N THR A 189 -23.57 -17.99 -34.36
CA THR A 189 -24.28 -18.88 -35.29
C THR A 189 -24.60 -18.22 -36.62
N ILE A 190 -24.81 -16.92 -36.64
CA ILE A 190 -25.17 -16.13 -37.83
C ILE A 190 -23.91 -15.45 -38.39
N ALA A 191 -23.69 -15.56 -39.70
CA ALA A 191 -22.52 -14.98 -40.37
C ALA A 191 -22.55 -13.44 -40.42
N ASP A 192 -23.75 -12.85 -40.44
CA ASP A 192 -23.97 -11.41 -40.46
C ASP A 192 -23.97 -10.81 -39.03
N PHE A 193 -22.77 -10.51 -38.56
CA PHE A 193 -22.53 -9.93 -37.23
C PHE A 193 -23.21 -8.57 -37.03
N GLU A 194 -23.20 -7.73 -38.06
CA GLU A 194 -23.73 -6.36 -37.99
C GLU A 194 -25.24 -6.38 -37.81
N ALA A 195 -25.95 -7.20 -38.59
CA ALA A 195 -27.40 -7.35 -38.47
C ALA A 195 -27.83 -7.86 -37.09
N VAL A 196 -27.11 -8.86 -36.55
CA VAL A 196 -27.38 -9.41 -35.20
C VAL A 196 -27.19 -8.34 -34.12
N THR A 197 -26.11 -7.57 -34.21
CA THR A 197 -25.80 -6.50 -33.25
C THR A 197 -26.86 -5.41 -33.28
N LEU A 198 -27.25 -4.95 -34.47
CA LEU A 198 -28.30 -3.94 -34.63
C LEU A 198 -29.63 -4.42 -34.05
N PHE A 199 -30.03 -5.65 -34.33
CA PHE A 199 -31.27 -6.21 -33.81
C PHE A 199 -31.25 -6.35 -32.28
N ALA A 200 -30.14 -6.82 -31.70
CA ALA A 200 -29.97 -6.91 -30.25
C ALA A 200 -30.06 -5.53 -29.58
N MET A 201 -29.40 -4.51 -30.14
CA MET A 201 -29.45 -3.14 -29.62
C MET A 201 -30.86 -2.53 -29.70
N LEU A 202 -31.57 -2.77 -30.81
CA LEU A 202 -32.96 -2.33 -30.98
C LEU A 202 -33.90 -2.98 -29.96
N LEU A 203 -33.75 -4.27 -29.70
CA LEU A 203 -34.55 -4.95 -28.67
C LEU A 203 -34.20 -4.44 -27.27
N TRP A 204 -32.90 -4.29 -26.99
CA TRP A 204 -32.41 -3.91 -25.67
C TRP A 204 -32.87 -2.51 -25.25
N ILE A 205 -32.88 -1.55 -26.18
CA ILE A 205 -33.34 -0.17 -25.92
C ILE A 205 -34.85 -0.02 -26.18
N GLY A 206 -35.38 -0.72 -27.18
CA GLY A 206 -36.75 -0.57 -27.65
C GLY A 206 -37.79 -1.17 -26.71
N ILE A 207 -37.55 -2.36 -26.14
CA ILE A 207 -38.51 -3.02 -25.24
C ILE A 207 -38.82 -2.15 -24.00
N PRO A 208 -37.82 -1.62 -23.26
CA PRO A 208 -38.07 -0.72 -22.14
C PRO A 208 -38.73 0.59 -22.56
N ALA A 209 -38.37 1.13 -23.73
CA ALA A 209 -38.97 2.35 -24.26
C ALA A 209 -40.46 2.17 -24.55
N VAL A 210 -40.85 1.08 -25.20
CA VAL A 210 -42.26 0.78 -25.53
C VAL A 210 -43.06 0.48 -24.27
N ILE A 211 -42.54 -0.35 -23.36
CA ILE A 211 -43.25 -0.71 -22.11
C ILE A 211 -43.46 0.54 -21.25
N SER A 212 -42.45 1.40 -21.12
CA SER A 212 -42.59 2.66 -20.38
C SER A 212 -43.57 3.63 -21.04
N TYR A 213 -43.62 3.70 -22.37
CA TYR A 213 -44.62 4.50 -23.08
C TYR A 213 -46.04 4.01 -22.83
N CYS A 214 -46.27 2.69 -22.94
CA CYS A 214 -47.58 2.08 -22.66
C CYS A 214 -48.01 2.30 -21.21
N PHE A 215 -47.08 2.28 -20.26
CA PHE A 215 -47.35 2.59 -18.86
C PHE A 215 -47.77 4.06 -18.67
N TYR A 216 -47.04 4.99 -19.30
CA TYR A 216 -47.34 6.43 -19.26
C TYR A 216 -48.72 6.76 -19.84
N MET A 217 -49.10 6.12 -20.95
CA MET A 217 -50.39 6.36 -21.62
C MET A 217 -51.60 5.80 -20.85
N LYS A 218 -51.39 4.84 -19.95
CA LYS A 218 -52.45 4.24 -19.12
C LYS A 218 -52.69 5.00 -17.81
N LYS A 219 -51.82 5.95 -17.48
CA LYS A 219 -51.87 6.79 -16.28
C LYS A 219 -52.69 8.05 -16.59
#